data_AF-A8NJC8-F1
#
_entry.id   AF-A8NJC8-F1
#
_cell.length_a   1.000
_cell.length_b   1.000
_cell.length_c   1.000
_cell.angle_alpha   90.00
_cell.angle_beta   90.00
_cell.angle_gamma   90.00
#
_symmetry.space_group_name_H-M   'P 1'
#
loop_
_entity.id
_entity.type
_entity.pdbx_description
1 polymer ?
#
loop_
_entity_poly.entity_id
_entity_poly.type
_entity_poly.pdbx_seq_one_letter_code
_entity_poly.pdbx_strand_id
1 'polypeptide(L)'
;MDVDGKTTEGLPTEAVLNRSATIWYPDGNIVLQAENTQFRVHQSILARHSEFFSNMFSMPYPRDPMGPTVEGCNVVSLAYDSASHWQALLELLYDGGTKFLKMDSSWPLKLVEAVLTLGDKYTFDNQRTEAETRFLNTFPDEFGIMTPKDPVFSERWIYLDKDRSFCDFVNLAFEFEALHKALPYYCSGLWSRGYQNSG
;
A
#
# COMPACT_ATOMS: atom_id res chain seq x y z
N MET A 1 -54.00 -9.32 -28.75
CA MET A 1 -53.50 -8.31 -27.78
C MET A 1 -52.73 -9.14 -26.78
N ASP A 2 -51.48 -9.42 -27.14
CA ASP A 2 -50.66 -10.42 -26.48
C ASP A 2 -49.59 -9.70 -25.66
N VAL A 3 -49.56 -10.09 -24.39
CA VAL A 3 -48.73 -9.58 -23.31
C VAL A 3 -47.44 -10.42 -23.28
N ASP A 4 -46.39 -9.89 -22.64
CA ASP A 4 -45.12 -10.54 -22.27
C ASP A 4 -43.90 -10.30 -23.17
N GLY A 5 -43.46 -9.04 -23.22
CA GLY A 5 -42.05 -8.70 -23.44
C GLY A 5 -41.27 -8.81 -22.12
N LYS A 6 -40.74 -9.99 -21.81
CA LYS A 6 -39.86 -10.19 -20.64
C LYS A 6 -38.41 -9.93 -21.07
N THR A 7 -37.96 -8.70 -20.81
CA THR A 7 -36.56 -8.30 -20.90
C THR A 7 -35.76 -9.12 -19.88
N THR A 8 -34.91 -10.02 -20.35
CA THR A 8 -33.91 -10.70 -19.52
C THR A 8 -32.82 -9.70 -19.18
N GLU A 9 -32.93 -9.07 -18.00
CA GLU A 9 -31.83 -8.37 -17.37
C GLU A 9 -30.69 -9.37 -17.14
N GLY A 10 -29.52 -9.09 -17.71
CA GLY A 10 -28.32 -9.90 -17.53
C GLY A 10 -27.94 -9.92 -16.05
N LEU A 11 -27.86 -11.14 -15.49
CA LEU A 11 -27.29 -11.38 -14.17
C LEU A 11 -25.90 -10.71 -14.09
N PRO A 12 -25.51 -10.07 -12.98
CA PRO A 12 -24.15 -9.57 -12.81
C PRO A 12 -23.20 -10.76 -12.94
N THR A 13 -22.25 -10.68 -13.86
CA THR A 13 -21.16 -11.66 -13.98
C THR A 13 -20.50 -11.78 -12.60
N GLU A 14 -20.65 -12.92 -11.93
CA GLU A 14 -19.95 -13.17 -10.67
C GLU A 14 -18.46 -12.91 -10.91
N ALA A 15 -17.90 -11.94 -10.20
CA ALA A 15 -16.52 -11.55 -10.39
C ALA A 15 -15.62 -12.74 -10.05
N VAL A 16 -14.80 -13.18 -11.01
CA VAL A 16 -13.90 -14.32 -10.82
C VAL A 16 -12.84 -13.93 -9.79
N LEU A 17 -12.82 -14.65 -8.67
CA LEU A 17 -11.80 -14.50 -7.63
C LEU A 17 -10.50 -15.17 -8.09
N ASN A 18 -9.39 -14.44 -7.96
CA ASN A 18 -8.06 -14.87 -8.35
C ASN A 18 -7.18 -15.04 -7.11
N ARG A 19 -6.27 -16.01 -7.14
CA ARG A 19 -5.25 -16.16 -6.11
C ARG A 19 -4.03 -15.33 -6.49
N SER A 20 -3.41 -14.67 -5.51
CA SER A 20 -2.10 -14.05 -5.74
C SER A 20 -1.08 -15.11 -6.13
N ALA A 21 -0.34 -14.86 -7.21
CA ALA A 21 0.68 -15.77 -7.70
C ALA A 21 1.94 -15.79 -6.81
N THR A 22 2.17 -14.72 -6.04
CA THR A 22 3.36 -14.54 -5.21
C THR A 22 3.08 -14.64 -3.72
N ILE A 23 1.85 -14.35 -3.28
CA ILE A 23 1.44 -14.42 -1.87
C ILE A 23 0.37 -15.49 -1.72
N TRP A 24 0.84 -16.74 -1.72
CA TRP A 24 0.02 -17.91 -1.45
C TRP A 24 0.83 -18.96 -0.71
N TYR A 25 0.76 -18.93 0.62
CA TYR A 25 1.51 -19.84 1.47
C TYR A 25 0.73 -21.14 1.71
N PRO A 26 1.27 -22.32 1.34
CA PRO A 26 0.58 -23.60 1.53
C PRO A 26 0.27 -23.94 3.00
N ASP A 27 1.05 -23.40 3.93
CA ASP A 27 0.87 -23.51 5.38
C ASP A 27 0.11 -22.32 5.99
N GLY A 28 -0.29 -21.34 5.17
CA GLY A 28 -1.10 -20.21 5.60
C GLY A 28 -2.44 -20.67 6.19
N ASN A 29 -2.86 -20.01 7.26
CA ASN A 29 -4.02 -20.36 8.08
C ASN A 29 -5.16 -19.33 8.00
N ILE A 30 -5.02 -18.31 7.16
CA ILE A 30 -6.05 -17.32 6.87
C ILE A 30 -5.95 -16.87 5.41
N VAL A 31 -7.10 -16.54 4.80
CA VAL A 31 -7.15 -15.93 3.48
C VAL A 31 -7.66 -14.51 3.62
N LEU A 32 -6.89 -13.54 3.14
CA LEU A 32 -7.34 -12.16 2.97
C LEU A 32 -7.91 -12.02 1.57
N GLN A 33 -9.06 -11.35 1.42
CA GLN A 33 -9.62 -11.03 0.12
C GLN A 33 -9.76 -9.51 -0.02
N ALA A 34 -9.06 -8.94 -1.01
CA ALA A 34 -9.21 -7.54 -1.41
C ALA A 34 -9.54 -7.50 -2.91
N GLU A 35 -10.56 -6.72 -3.28
CA GLU A 35 -11.18 -6.76 -4.62
C GLU A 35 -11.45 -8.23 -5.05
N ASN A 36 -10.97 -8.62 -6.23
CA ASN A 36 -11.08 -9.96 -6.80
C ASN A 36 -9.80 -10.79 -6.56
N THR A 37 -8.96 -10.43 -5.58
CA THR A 37 -7.70 -11.11 -5.30
C THR A 37 -7.69 -11.68 -3.87
N GLN A 38 -7.23 -12.91 -3.75
CA GLN A 38 -7.08 -13.62 -2.49
C GLN A 38 -5.61 -13.89 -2.18
N PHE A 39 -5.25 -13.71 -0.91
CA PHE A 39 -3.91 -13.90 -0.37
C PHE A 39 -3.98 -14.90 0.77
N ARG A 40 -3.28 -16.03 0.63
CA ARG A 40 -3.21 -17.04 1.70
C ARG A 40 -1.97 -16.80 2.54
N VAL A 41 -2.15 -16.43 3.81
CA VAL A 41 -1.11 -15.90 4.70
C VAL A 41 -1.25 -16.45 6.13
N HIS A 42 -0.37 -16.02 7.02
CA HIS A 42 -0.31 -16.41 8.42
C HIS A 42 -0.86 -15.32 9.35
N GLN A 43 -1.79 -15.72 10.21
CA GLN A 43 -2.33 -14.86 11.28
C GLN A 43 -1.24 -14.30 12.18
N SER A 44 -0.23 -15.10 12.53
CA SER A 44 0.86 -14.69 13.42
C SER A 44 1.70 -13.55 12.84
N ILE A 45 1.91 -13.53 11.53
CA ILE A 45 2.66 -12.46 10.85
C ILE A 45 1.84 -11.17 10.84
N LEU A 46 0.54 -11.25 10.49
CA LEU A 46 -0.35 -10.09 10.53
C LEU A 46 -0.47 -9.53 11.95
N ALA A 47 -0.75 -10.37 12.95
CA ALA A 47 -0.87 -9.95 14.36
C ALA A 47 0.41 -9.37 14.95
N ARG A 48 1.59 -9.81 14.46
CA ARG A 48 2.88 -9.26 14.88
C ARG A 48 3.07 -7.81 14.43
N HIS A 49 2.52 -7.45 13.27
CA HIS A 49 2.75 -6.16 12.63
C HIS A 49 1.56 -5.21 12.70
N SER A 50 0.37 -5.71 13.03
CA SER A 50 -0.87 -4.93 13.12
C SER A 50 -1.61 -5.24 14.41
N GLU A 51 -1.86 -4.20 15.19
CA GLU A 51 -2.69 -4.30 16.39
C GLU A 51 -4.13 -4.66 16.03
N PHE A 52 -4.66 -4.14 14.92
CA PHE A 52 -5.99 -4.47 14.42
C PHE A 52 -6.15 -5.98 14.24
N PHE A 53 -5.22 -6.64 13.54
CA PHE A 53 -5.30 -8.09 13.32
C PHE A 53 -5.03 -8.88 14.60
N SER A 54 -4.13 -8.40 15.46
CA SER A 54 -3.91 -9.00 16.78
C SER A 54 -5.20 -9.04 17.61
N ASN A 55 -5.90 -7.90 17.68
CA ASN A 55 -7.19 -7.78 18.35
C ASN A 55 -8.26 -8.63 17.67
N MET A 56 -8.35 -8.60 16.34
CA MET A 56 -9.30 -9.41 15.57
C MET A 56 -9.15 -10.92 15.85
N PHE A 57 -7.91 -11.44 15.92
CA PHE A 57 -7.67 -12.87 16.12
C PHE A 57 -7.71 -13.32 17.58
N SER A 58 -7.54 -12.40 18.53
CA SER A 58 -7.65 -12.69 19.97
C SER A 58 -9.09 -12.70 20.46
N MET A 59 -10.02 -12.06 19.75
CA MET A 59 -11.43 -12.13 20.08
C MET A 59 -11.94 -13.59 19.91
N PRO A 60 -12.65 -14.13 20.91
CA PRO A 60 -13.36 -15.39 20.79
C PRO A 60 -14.61 -15.18 19.94
N TYR A 61 -14.45 -14.71 18.71
CA TYR A 61 -15.56 -14.73 17.77
C TYR A 61 -15.90 -16.19 17.50
N PRO A 62 -17.18 -16.59 17.50
CA PRO A 62 -17.53 -17.85 16.89
C PRO A 62 -16.99 -17.77 15.47
N ARG A 63 -15.95 -18.54 15.17
CA ARG A 63 -15.59 -18.84 13.78
C ARG A 63 -16.88 -19.39 13.23
N ASP A 64 -17.64 -18.56 12.52
CA ASP A 64 -18.89 -18.98 11.93
C ASP A 64 -18.54 -20.22 11.11
N PRO A 65 -19.00 -21.43 11.52
CA PRO A 65 -18.67 -22.64 10.80
C PRO A 65 -19.20 -22.58 9.36
N MET A 66 -20.07 -21.61 9.05
CA MET A 66 -20.65 -21.32 7.75
C MET A 66 -20.05 -20.11 7.04
N GLY A 67 -19.02 -19.47 7.62
CA GLY A 67 -18.30 -18.39 6.94
C GLY A 67 -17.60 -18.87 5.67
N PRO A 68 -17.32 -17.98 4.70
CA PRO A 68 -16.60 -18.35 3.49
C PRO A 68 -15.23 -18.91 3.85
N THR A 69 -14.94 -20.11 3.36
CA THR A 69 -13.64 -20.75 3.50
C THR A 69 -13.04 -21.07 2.15
N VAL A 70 -11.72 -20.98 2.07
CA VAL A 70 -10.93 -21.40 0.90
C VAL A 70 -9.86 -22.35 1.42
N GLU A 71 -9.87 -23.58 0.93
CA GLU A 71 -8.94 -24.63 1.38
C GLU A 71 -8.95 -24.84 2.91
N GLY A 72 -10.13 -24.73 3.53
CA GLY A 72 -10.29 -24.86 4.98
C GLY A 72 -9.79 -23.66 5.79
N CYS A 73 -9.32 -22.58 5.14
CA CYS A 73 -8.93 -21.34 5.78
C CYS A 73 -10.09 -20.33 5.75
N ASN A 74 -10.31 -19.63 6.85
CA ASN A 74 -11.30 -18.55 6.91
C ASN A 74 -10.90 -17.40 5.99
N VAL A 75 -11.88 -16.87 5.25
CA VAL A 75 -11.70 -15.69 4.41
C VAL A 75 -12.08 -14.43 5.19
N VAL A 76 -11.16 -13.47 5.27
CA VAL A 76 -11.40 -12.11 5.75
C VAL A 76 -11.58 -11.20 4.54
N SER A 77 -12.79 -10.68 4.38
CA SER A 77 -13.10 -9.71 3.32
C SER A 77 -12.63 -8.31 3.73
N LEU A 78 -11.74 -7.74 2.94
CA LEU A 78 -11.16 -6.40 3.10
C LEU A 78 -11.87 -5.45 2.14
N ALA A 79 -13.13 -5.14 2.49
CA ALA A 79 -14.00 -4.36 1.63
C ALA A 79 -13.37 -3.00 1.31
N TYR A 80 -13.44 -2.63 0.02
CA TYR A 80 -12.95 -1.38 -0.55
C TYR A 80 -11.43 -1.16 -0.53
N ASP A 81 -10.64 -2.17 -0.15
CA ASP A 81 -9.19 -2.07 -0.26
C ASP A 81 -8.69 -2.51 -1.61
N SER A 82 -7.63 -1.85 -2.10
CA SER A 82 -6.95 -2.26 -3.32
C SER A 82 -6.17 -3.55 -3.11
N ALA A 83 -6.32 -4.51 -4.02
CA ALA A 83 -5.50 -5.72 -4.04
C ALA A 83 -4.02 -5.38 -4.23
N SER A 84 -3.70 -4.33 -4.98
CA SER A 84 -2.31 -3.93 -5.24
C SER A 84 -1.61 -3.38 -3.99
N HIS A 85 -2.34 -2.66 -3.13
CA HIS A 85 -1.81 -2.19 -1.85
C HIS A 85 -1.53 -3.36 -0.90
N TRP A 86 -2.47 -4.30 -0.80
CA TRP A 86 -2.28 -5.50 0.00
C TRP A 86 -1.13 -6.37 -0.51
N GLN A 87 -1.01 -6.54 -1.82
CA GLN A 87 0.11 -7.24 -2.44
C GLN A 87 1.45 -6.60 -2.04
N ALA A 88 1.59 -5.28 -2.18
CA ALA A 88 2.82 -4.55 -1.84
C ALA A 88 3.16 -4.66 -0.34
N LEU A 89 2.18 -4.46 0.53
CA LEU A 89 2.38 -4.58 1.98
C LEU A 89 2.75 -6.01 2.38
N LEU A 90 2.07 -7.04 1.86
CA LEU A 90 2.36 -8.43 2.20
C LEU A 90 3.75 -8.85 1.70
N GLU A 91 4.16 -8.39 0.51
CA GLU A 91 5.54 -8.59 0.07
C GLU A 91 6.56 -7.93 1.00
N LEU A 92 6.26 -6.73 1.52
CA LEU A 92 7.11 -6.10 2.55
C LEU A 92 7.15 -6.92 3.85
N LEU A 93 6.02 -7.46 4.32
CA LEU A 93 5.99 -8.22 5.57
C LEU A 93 6.72 -9.58 5.48
N TYR A 94 6.62 -10.26 4.34
CA TYR A 94 7.19 -11.59 4.16
C TYR A 94 8.59 -11.57 3.57
N ASP A 95 8.80 -10.73 2.55
CA ASP A 95 10.06 -10.66 1.81
C ASP A 95 10.87 -9.42 2.19
N GLY A 96 10.43 -8.59 3.15
CA GLY A 96 11.11 -7.33 3.42
C GLY A 96 12.56 -7.49 3.87
N GLY A 97 12.86 -8.62 4.51
CA GLY A 97 14.23 -9.07 4.70
C GLY A 97 14.96 -9.24 3.37
N THR A 98 14.53 -10.16 2.52
CA THR A 98 15.28 -10.52 1.31
C THR A 98 15.28 -9.44 0.23
N LYS A 99 14.20 -8.67 0.10
CA LYS A 99 14.01 -7.61 -0.92
C LYS A 99 14.51 -6.24 -0.46
N PHE A 100 14.49 -5.93 0.85
CA PHE A 100 14.80 -4.59 1.37
C PHE A 100 15.92 -4.53 2.44
N LEU A 101 16.68 -5.62 2.67
CA LEU A 101 17.83 -5.63 3.63
C LEU A 101 19.06 -4.83 3.19
N LYS A 102 19.10 -4.30 1.97
CA LYS A 102 20.14 -3.31 1.66
C LYS A 102 19.68 -2.02 2.32
N MET A 103 20.47 -1.50 3.26
CA MET A 103 20.23 -0.20 3.90
C MET A 103 20.08 0.95 2.88
N ASP A 104 20.43 0.70 1.61
CA ASP A 104 20.26 1.56 0.43
C ASP A 104 19.24 1.04 -0.61
N SER A 105 18.37 0.07 -0.30
CA SER A 105 17.27 -0.30 -1.22
C SER A 105 16.13 0.69 -1.06
N SER A 106 16.05 1.57 -2.05
CA SER A 106 14.96 2.52 -2.25
C SER A 106 13.61 1.80 -2.41
N TRP A 107 12.55 2.37 -1.84
CA TRP A 107 11.18 1.84 -1.99
C TRP A 107 10.51 2.45 -3.22
N PRO A 108 9.71 1.68 -3.99
CA PRO A 108 8.84 2.29 -4.98
C PRO A 108 7.79 3.17 -4.30
N LEU A 109 7.42 4.30 -4.91
CA LEU A 109 6.39 5.19 -4.39
C LEU A 109 5.06 4.44 -4.13
N LYS A 110 4.70 3.49 -4.99
CA LYS A 110 3.51 2.64 -4.79
C LYS A 110 3.53 1.83 -3.49
N LEU A 111 4.70 1.36 -3.05
CA LEU A 111 4.82 0.67 -1.76
C LEU A 111 4.61 1.64 -0.61
N VAL A 112 5.18 2.85 -0.71
CA VAL A 112 5.04 3.89 0.31
C VAL A 112 3.57 4.29 0.46
N GLU A 113 2.88 4.56 -0.64
CA GLU A 113 1.44 4.82 -0.67
C GLU A 113 0.64 3.68 -0.04
N ALA A 114 0.87 2.44 -0.47
CA ALA A 114 0.19 1.27 0.08
C ALA A 114 0.38 1.11 1.59
N VAL A 115 1.60 1.32 2.08
CA VAL A 115 1.94 1.22 3.50
C VAL A 115 1.31 2.33 4.32
N LEU A 116 1.28 3.57 3.82
CA LEU A 116 0.62 4.68 4.49
C LEU A 116 -0.90 4.46 4.57
N THR A 117 -1.55 4.13 3.44
CA THR A 117 -3.00 3.90 3.38
C THR A 117 -3.45 2.74 4.27
N LEU A 118 -2.79 1.58 4.16
CA LEU A 118 -3.15 0.40 4.95
C LEU A 118 -2.67 0.51 6.40
N GLY A 119 -1.57 1.23 6.63
CA GLY A 119 -1.02 1.49 7.96
C GLY A 119 -2.00 2.24 8.84
N ASP A 120 -2.65 3.28 8.33
CA ASP A 120 -3.69 4.01 9.06
C ASP A 120 -4.92 3.15 9.34
N LYS A 121 -5.38 2.39 8.34
CA LYS A 121 -6.63 1.62 8.43
C LYS A 121 -6.49 0.38 9.33
N TYR A 122 -5.34 -0.28 9.30
CA TYR A 122 -5.09 -1.56 9.95
C TYR A 122 -3.97 -1.49 11.00
N THR A 123 -3.57 -0.29 11.44
CA THR A 123 -2.58 -0.06 12.50
C THR A 123 -1.25 -0.80 12.30
N PHE A 124 -0.66 -0.68 11.10
CA PHE A 124 0.70 -1.15 10.81
C PHE A 124 1.75 -0.08 11.14
N ASP A 125 1.81 0.36 12.40
CA ASP A 125 2.52 1.58 12.81
C ASP A 125 4.02 1.58 12.51
N ASN A 126 4.68 0.42 12.65
CA ASN A 126 6.12 0.30 12.35
C ASN A 126 6.40 0.51 10.86
N GLN A 127 5.61 -0.12 9.98
CA GLN A 127 5.74 0.03 8.54
C GLN A 127 5.39 1.45 8.11
N ARG A 128 4.32 2.02 8.68
CA ARG A 128 3.90 3.40 8.45
C ARG A 128 5.00 4.39 8.82
N THR A 129 5.59 4.27 10.01
CA THR A 129 6.68 5.15 10.48
C THR A 129 7.91 5.06 9.56
N GLU A 130 8.25 3.86 9.09
CA GLU A 130 9.34 3.66 8.13
C GLU A 130 9.03 4.33 6.79
N ALA A 131 7.80 4.19 6.28
CA ALA A 131 7.35 4.85 5.05
C ALA A 131 7.44 6.37 5.15
N GLU A 132 6.98 6.95 6.26
CA GLU A 132 7.09 8.39 6.54
C GLU A 132 8.54 8.86 6.62
N THR A 133 9.38 8.11 7.36
CA THR A 133 10.80 8.43 7.52
C THR A 133 11.51 8.43 6.17
N ARG A 134 11.26 7.40 5.35
CA ARG A 134 11.80 7.33 3.98
C ARG A 134 11.32 8.49 3.13
N PHE A 135 10.04 8.84 3.22
CA PHE A 135 9.45 9.93 2.47
C PHE A 135 10.09 11.27 2.83
N LEU A 136 10.18 11.58 4.12
CA LEU A 136 10.79 12.83 4.59
C LEU A 136 12.28 12.91 4.24
N ASN A 137 13.00 11.79 4.32
CA ASN A 137 14.43 11.74 3.97
C ASN A 137 14.72 11.82 2.45
N THR A 138 13.69 11.79 1.58
CA THR A 138 13.90 12.06 0.14
C THR A 138 14.35 13.50 -0.13
N PHE A 139 14.14 14.41 0.83
CA PHE A 139 14.60 15.79 0.80
C PHE A 139 15.77 16.00 1.78
N PRO A 140 16.73 16.88 1.45
CA PRO A 140 17.78 17.25 2.39
C PRO A 140 17.20 18.02 3.59
N ASP A 141 17.68 17.70 4.80
CA ASP A 141 17.19 18.20 6.09
C ASP A 141 17.32 19.74 6.31
N GLU A 142 18.06 20.45 5.45
CA GLU A 142 18.32 21.88 5.64
C GLU A 142 18.00 22.71 4.39
N PHE A 143 17.04 23.62 4.56
CA PHE A 143 16.75 24.75 3.65
C PHE A 143 17.98 25.59 3.27
N GLY A 144 19.08 25.47 4.02
CA GLY A 144 20.29 26.27 3.89
C GLY A 144 21.36 25.75 2.92
N ILE A 145 21.27 24.50 2.46
CA ILE A 145 22.35 23.87 1.67
C ILE A 145 21.85 23.20 0.38
N MET A 146 20.61 23.47 -0.06
CA MET A 146 20.23 23.09 -1.42
C MET A 146 20.95 24.01 -2.40
N THR A 147 22.06 23.53 -2.95
CA THR A 147 22.71 24.16 -4.08
C THR A 147 21.93 23.83 -5.36
N PRO A 148 22.02 24.65 -6.42
CA PRO A 148 21.44 24.33 -7.72
C PRO A 148 21.92 23.00 -8.34
N LYS A 149 22.94 22.36 -7.74
CA LYS A 149 23.51 21.08 -8.18
C LYS A 149 22.97 19.89 -7.39
N ASP A 150 22.31 20.12 -6.25
CA ASP A 150 21.75 19.03 -5.47
C ASP A 150 20.48 18.51 -6.16
N PRO A 151 20.32 17.19 -6.29
CA PRO A 151 19.08 16.65 -6.80
C PRO A 151 17.95 17.07 -5.85
N VAL A 152 16.93 17.72 -6.41
CA VAL A 152 15.69 18.12 -5.70
C VAL A 152 14.99 16.92 -5.04
N PHE A 153 15.31 15.70 -5.51
CA PHE A 153 14.71 14.44 -5.13
C PHE A 153 15.80 13.36 -5.03
N SER A 154 16.02 12.81 -3.84
CA SER A 154 16.95 11.70 -3.63
C SER A 154 16.24 10.36 -3.83
N GLU A 155 16.59 9.66 -4.92
CA GLU A 155 16.11 8.30 -5.20
C GLU A 155 16.67 7.25 -4.23
N ARG A 156 17.48 7.65 -3.24
CA ARG A 156 18.05 6.76 -2.24
C ARG A 156 16.98 6.08 -1.38
N TRP A 157 15.93 6.81 -1.03
CA TRP A 157 14.91 6.35 -0.09
C TRP A 157 13.63 5.90 -0.78
N ILE A 158 13.19 6.69 -1.78
CA ILE A 158 12.03 6.39 -2.61
C ILE A 158 12.39 6.66 -4.07
N TYR A 159 12.01 5.76 -4.98
CA TYR A 159 12.05 6.01 -6.41
C TYR A 159 10.63 6.03 -6.97
N LEU A 160 10.44 6.76 -8.07
CA LEU A 160 9.17 6.81 -8.77
C LEU A 160 9.03 5.56 -9.65
N ASP A 161 7.92 4.84 -9.50
CA ASP A 161 7.55 3.79 -10.43
C ASP A 161 7.46 4.34 -11.85
N LYS A 162 7.65 3.48 -12.87
CA LYS A 162 7.71 3.89 -14.29
C LYS A 162 6.46 4.64 -14.77
N ASP A 163 5.32 4.38 -14.15
CA ASP A 163 4.03 4.96 -14.45
C ASP A 163 3.62 6.07 -13.46
N ARG A 164 4.55 6.50 -12.60
CA ARG A 164 4.33 7.57 -11.62
C ARG A 164 5.19 8.78 -11.95
N SER A 165 4.68 9.92 -11.54
CA SER A 165 5.27 11.23 -11.73
C SER A 165 5.57 11.89 -10.38
N PHE A 166 6.34 12.97 -10.43
CA PHE A 166 6.56 13.80 -9.26
C PHE A 166 5.26 14.42 -8.72
N CYS A 167 4.24 14.62 -9.57
CA CYS A 167 2.93 15.10 -9.12
C CYS A 167 2.25 14.07 -8.21
N ASP A 168 2.39 12.77 -8.50
CA ASP A 168 1.84 11.71 -7.65
C ASP A 168 2.53 11.68 -6.29
N PHE A 169 3.83 11.95 -6.27
CA PHE A 169 4.60 12.09 -5.03
C PHE A 169 4.10 13.28 -4.20
N VAL A 170 3.86 14.43 -4.83
CA VAL A 170 3.32 15.63 -4.18
C VAL A 170 1.89 15.40 -3.68
N ASN A 171 1.03 14.77 -4.49
CA ASN A 171 -0.34 14.44 -4.10
C ASN A 171 -0.36 13.55 -2.86
N LEU A 172 0.53 12.55 -2.80
CA LEU A 172 0.69 11.72 -1.62
C LEU A 172 1.09 12.55 -0.39
N ALA A 173 2.01 13.51 -0.56
CA ALA A 173 2.38 14.40 0.54
C ALA A 173 1.20 15.27 1.02
N PHE A 174 0.29 15.67 0.13
CA PHE A 174 -0.91 16.43 0.52
C PHE A 174 -1.96 15.57 1.23
N GLU A 175 -2.12 14.33 0.80
CA GLU A 175 -3.09 13.37 1.35
C GLU A 175 -2.79 13.03 2.82
N PHE A 176 -1.51 12.89 3.17
CA PHE A 176 -1.09 12.49 4.51
C PHE A 176 -0.50 13.66 5.30
N GLU A 177 -1.17 14.09 6.37
CA GLU A 177 -0.77 15.23 7.22
C GLU A 177 0.68 15.11 7.73
N ALA A 178 1.11 13.91 8.09
CA ALA A 178 2.48 13.65 8.55
C ALA A 178 3.56 14.03 7.53
N LEU A 179 3.20 14.06 6.23
CA LEU A 179 4.10 14.38 5.13
C LEU A 179 4.08 15.86 4.75
N HIS A 180 3.23 16.70 5.36
CA HIS A 180 3.12 18.12 5.03
C HIS A 180 4.44 18.89 5.21
N LYS A 181 5.35 18.40 6.07
CA LYS A 181 6.70 18.96 6.23
C LYS A 181 7.56 18.87 4.97
N ALA A 182 7.26 17.93 4.07
CA ALA A 182 7.90 17.86 2.76
C ALA A 182 7.40 18.97 1.81
N LEU A 183 6.22 19.56 2.07
CA LEU A 183 5.57 20.47 1.12
C LEU A 183 6.41 21.71 0.74
N PRO A 184 7.05 22.41 1.69
CA PRO A 184 7.90 23.56 1.39
C PRO A 184 9.07 23.27 0.45
N TYR A 185 9.60 22.03 0.45
CA TYR A 185 10.71 21.62 -0.43
C TYR A 185 10.28 21.54 -1.91
N TYR A 186 8.99 21.32 -2.19
CA TYR A 186 8.47 21.32 -3.57
C TYR A 186 8.41 22.73 -4.15
N CYS A 187 7.95 23.70 -3.34
CA CYS A 187 7.80 25.08 -3.77
C CYS A 187 9.16 25.70 -4.15
N SER A 188 10.23 25.36 -3.43
CA SER A 188 11.59 25.81 -3.75
C SER A 188 12.16 25.12 -5.00
N GLY A 189 11.96 23.81 -5.16
CA GLY A 189 12.42 23.07 -6.34
C GLY A 189 11.78 23.50 -7.67
N LEU A 190 10.47 23.80 -7.66
CA LEU A 190 9.75 24.32 -8.83
C LEU A 190 10.22 25.73 -9.21
N TRP A 191 10.51 26.57 -8.21
CA TRP A 191 11.05 27.92 -8.41
C TRP A 191 12.43 27.88 -9.09
N SER A 192 13.34 27.00 -8.64
CA SER A 192 14.69 26.86 -9.22
C SER A 192 14.66 26.38 -10.68
N ARG A 193 13.76 25.46 -11.03
CA ARG A 193 13.60 24.97 -12.42
C ARG A 193 12.96 26.00 -13.35
N GLY A 194 12.02 26.80 -12.86
CA GLY A 194 11.42 27.89 -13.64
C GLY A 194 12.45 28.97 -14.02
N TYR A 195 13.39 29.27 -13.13
CA TYR A 195 14.44 30.27 -13.34
C TYR A 195 15.50 29.82 -14.36
N GLN A 196 15.88 28.54 -14.38
CA GLN A 196 16.88 28.02 -15.33
C GLN A 196 16.37 27.93 -16.79
N ASN A 197 15.06 27.82 -17.00
CA ASN A 197 14.44 27.74 -18.33
C ASN A 197 14.00 29.11 -18.90
N SER A 198 14.28 30.20 -18.20
CA SER A 198 13.91 31.58 -18.60
C SER A 198 15.12 32.50 -18.86
N GLY A 199 16.33 31.91 -18.99
CA GLY A 199 17.59 32.60 -19.33
C GLY A 199 18.16 32.16 -20.66
#